data_AF-A0A426QEF4-F1
#
_entry.id   AF-A0A426QEF4-F1
#
_cell.length_a   1.000
_cell.length_b   1.000
_cell.length_c   1.000
_cell.angle_alpha   90.00
_cell.angle_beta   90.00
_cell.angle_gamma   90.00
#
_symmetry.space_group_name_H-M   'P 1'
#
loop_
_entity.id
_entity.type
_entity.pdbx_description
1 polymer ?
#
loop_
_entity_poly.entity_id
_entity_poly.type
_entity_poly.pdbx_seq_one_letter_code
_entity_poly.pdbx_strand_id
1 'polypeptide(L)'
;MLTRITKAVLCAGALTLAQPAAQAEEFTEADLKSWEEQFMTVVKRGEKLFHGGLESKNTVSCDQCHPNATNTHPETYPKFQQQLGKVAVLSEMINWCIENPLETEPLALDDPRMTALQAYITWERRGVELAPGKH
;
A
#
# COMPACT_ATOMS: atom_id res chain seq x y z
N MET A 1 56.49 -17.08 53.67
CA MET A 1 57.14 -16.42 52.52
C MET A 1 56.09 -16.35 51.41
N LEU A 2 55.63 -15.13 51.08
CA LEU A 2 55.01 -14.70 49.80
C LEU A 2 53.72 -15.44 49.32
N THR A 3 52.62 -14.83 48.88
CA THR A 3 52.13 -13.45 48.79
C THR A 3 50.63 -13.53 48.42
N ARG A 4 49.91 -12.46 48.77
CA ARG A 4 48.52 -12.10 48.43
C ARG A 4 48.11 -12.42 46.97
N ILE A 5 46.81 -12.59 46.71
CA ILE A 5 46.03 -11.72 45.82
C ILE A 5 44.52 -11.93 46.11
N THR A 6 43.95 -10.94 46.79
CA THR A 6 42.53 -10.58 46.76
C THR A 6 42.12 -10.25 45.33
N LYS A 7 41.12 -10.93 44.78
CA LYS A 7 40.34 -10.40 43.65
C LYS A 7 38.94 -10.08 44.16
N ALA A 8 38.77 -8.79 44.45
CA ALA A 8 37.50 -8.17 44.74
C ALA A 8 36.50 -8.50 43.63
N VAL A 9 35.31 -8.92 44.05
CA VAL A 9 34.12 -8.98 43.20
C VAL A 9 33.80 -7.55 42.80
N LEU A 10 34.25 -7.12 41.62
CA LEU A 10 33.72 -5.93 40.99
C LEU A 10 32.43 -6.35 40.30
N CYS A 11 31.31 -5.98 40.92
CA CYS A 11 30.01 -5.90 40.27
C CYS A 11 30.15 -5.06 39.00
N ALA A 12 30.24 -5.70 37.85
CA ALA A 12 29.93 -5.06 36.58
C ALA A 12 28.43 -4.77 36.60
N GLY A 13 28.09 -3.59 37.10
CA GLY A 13 26.72 -3.08 37.11
C GLY A 13 26.16 -3.19 35.71
N ALA A 14 25.08 -3.96 35.57
CA ALA A 14 24.22 -3.89 34.40
C ALA A 14 23.62 -2.49 34.39
N LEU A 15 24.29 -1.56 33.71
CA LEU A 15 23.68 -0.29 33.31
C LEU A 15 22.74 -0.62 32.16
N THR A 16 21.62 -1.27 32.47
CA THR A 16 20.47 -1.30 31.57
C THR A 16 20.00 0.14 31.45
N LEU A 17 20.44 0.81 30.38
CA LEU A 17 19.80 2.04 29.93
C LEU A 17 18.30 1.71 29.81
N ALA A 18 17.49 2.24 30.72
CA ALA A 18 16.05 2.20 30.60
C ALA A 18 15.71 2.99 29.35
N GLN A 19 15.59 2.29 28.22
CA GLN A 19 15.06 2.87 27.01
C GLN A 19 13.65 3.35 27.36
N PRO A 20 13.29 4.62 27.09
CA PRO A 20 11.91 5.02 27.21
C PRO A 20 11.10 4.05 26.35
N ALA A 21 10.17 3.34 26.97
CA ALA A 21 9.22 2.51 26.23
C ALA A 21 8.63 3.41 25.15
N ALA A 22 8.69 2.99 23.89
CA ALA A 22 8.08 3.75 22.80
C ALA A 22 6.59 3.95 23.16
N GLN A 23 6.25 5.14 23.64
CA GLN A 23 4.87 5.53 23.86
C GLN A 23 4.36 5.94 22.48
N ALA A 24 3.46 5.14 21.90
CA ALA A 24 2.71 5.61 20.76
C ALA A 24 1.85 6.79 21.24
N GLU A 25 2.02 7.97 20.64
CA GLU A 25 1.13 9.09 20.90
C GLU A 25 -0.29 8.72 20.45
N GLU A 26 -1.30 9.15 21.21
CA GLU A 26 -2.69 9.01 20.81
C GLU A 26 -3.02 10.04 19.72
N PHE A 27 -3.74 9.61 18.70
CA PHE A 27 -4.17 10.48 17.61
C PHE A 27 -5.38 11.32 18.02
N THR A 28 -5.34 12.62 17.73
CA THR A 28 -6.46 13.52 18.00
C THR A 28 -7.51 13.45 16.89
N GLU A 29 -8.74 13.89 17.18
CA GLU A 29 -9.79 14.05 16.16
C GLU A 29 -9.34 14.97 14.99
N ALA A 30 -8.50 15.97 15.28
CA ALA A 30 -7.96 16.86 14.27
C ALA A 30 -6.99 16.12 13.33
N ASP A 31 -6.18 15.21 13.87
CA ASP A 31 -5.26 14.37 13.08
C ASP A 31 -6.05 13.45 12.15
N LEU A 32 -7.03 12.72 12.70
CA LEU A 32 -7.87 11.80 11.94
C LEU A 32 -8.59 12.50 10.78
N LYS A 33 -9.16 13.68 11.04
CA LYS A 33 -9.80 14.50 10.01
C LYS A 33 -8.81 14.94 8.93
N SER A 34 -7.63 15.41 9.32
CA SER A 34 -6.61 15.84 8.35
C SER A 34 -6.18 14.67 7.44
N TRP A 35 -6.01 13.48 8.00
CA TRP A 35 -5.59 12.31 7.25
C TRP A 35 -6.69 11.79 6.33
N GLU A 36 -7.95 11.83 6.76
CA GLU A 36 -9.08 11.53 5.89
C GLU A 36 -9.14 12.50 4.70
N GLU A 37 -8.97 13.81 4.93
CA GLU A 37 -8.93 14.81 3.85
C GLU A 37 -7.78 14.56 2.87
N GLN A 38 -6.59 14.21 3.39
CA GLN A 38 -5.43 13.83 2.57
C GLN A 38 -5.69 12.55 1.77
N PHE A 39 -6.26 11.52 2.39
CA PHE A 39 -6.62 10.27 1.72
C PHE A 39 -7.64 10.52 0.61
N MET A 40 -8.70 11.28 0.89
CA MET A 40 -9.73 11.60 -0.09
C MET A 40 -9.21 12.47 -1.25
N THR A 41 -8.16 13.26 -1.02
CA THR A 41 -7.46 13.97 -2.09
C THR A 41 -6.80 12.99 -3.06
N VAL A 42 -6.18 11.93 -2.55
CA VAL A 42 -5.55 10.88 -3.36
C VAL A 42 -6.60 10.03 -4.07
N VAL A 43 -7.71 9.69 -3.41
CA VAL A 43 -8.86 8.99 -4.02
C VAL A 43 -9.40 9.78 -5.21
N LYS A 44 -9.67 11.08 -5.05
CA LYS A 44 -10.14 11.95 -6.15
C LYS A 44 -9.16 12.05 -7.30
N ARG A 45 -7.85 11.99 -7.02
CA ARG A 45 -6.83 11.90 -8.07
C ARG A 45 -6.93 10.57 -8.81
N GLY A 46 -7.08 9.47 -8.09
CA GLY A 46 -7.27 8.13 -8.65
C GLY A 46 -8.50 8.05 -9.53
N GLU A 47 -9.62 8.59 -9.08
CA GLU A 47 -10.87 8.70 -9.84
C GLU A 47 -10.63 9.39 -11.19
N LYS A 48 -9.97 10.55 -11.21
CA LYS A 48 -9.66 11.27 -12.45
C LYS A 48 -8.79 10.45 -13.39
N LEU A 49 -7.77 9.77 -12.88
CA LEU A 49 -6.90 8.91 -13.69
C LEU A 49 -7.68 7.74 -14.28
N PHE A 50 -8.55 7.14 -13.48
CA PHE A 50 -9.35 5.98 -13.84
C PHE A 50 -10.38 6.30 -14.95
N HIS A 51 -10.95 7.51 -14.92
CA HIS A 51 -11.90 8.01 -15.92
C HIS A 51 -11.23 8.78 -17.09
N GLY A 52 -10.10 8.27 -17.57
CA GLY A 52 -9.42 8.79 -18.77
C GLY A 52 -8.38 9.89 -18.53
N GLY A 53 -7.97 10.12 -17.28
CA GLY A 53 -6.84 11.01 -16.96
C GLY A 53 -5.46 10.38 -17.12
N LEU A 54 -5.38 9.08 -17.43
CA LEU A 54 -4.16 8.40 -17.83
C LEU A 54 -3.89 8.57 -19.33
N GLU A 55 -2.62 8.52 -19.72
CA GLU A 55 -2.26 8.40 -21.12
C GLU A 55 -2.81 7.09 -21.69
N SER A 56 -3.38 7.17 -22.89
CA SER A 56 -3.95 6.03 -23.61
C SER A 56 -3.72 6.24 -25.09
N LYS A 57 -3.07 5.28 -25.77
CA LYS A 57 -2.77 5.40 -27.21
C LYS A 57 -3.98 5.11 -28.10
N ASN A 58 -5.01 4.49 -27.54
CA ASN A 58 -6.21 4.04 -28.27
C ASN A 58 -7.51 4.63 -27.69
N THR A 59 -7.43 5.67 -26.86
CA THR A 59 -8.56 6.39 -26.23
C THR A 59 -9.41 5.58 -25.24
N VAL A 60 -8.99 4.36 -24.92
CA VAL A 60 -9.63 3.53 -23.90
C VAL A 60 -9.27 4.04 -22.50
N SER A 61 -10.22 3.97 -21.59
CA SER A 61 -10.05 4.28 -20.15
C SER A 61 -10.56 3.13 -19.29
N CYS A 62 -10.09 3.06 -18.04
CA CYS A 62 -10.39 1.94 -17.14
C CYS A 62 -11.89 1.78 -16.89
N ASP A 63 -12.61 2.89 -16.74
CA ASP A 63 -14.04 2.94 -16.45
C ASP A 63 -14.94 2.41 -17.58
N GLN A 64 -14.44 2.34 -18.81
CA GLN A 64 -15.19 1.76 -19.92
C GLN A 64 -15.43 0.25 -19.73
N CYS A 65 -14.48 -0.45 -19.09
CA CYS A 65 -14.60 -1.87 -18.75
C CYS A 65 -14.95 -2.11 -17.27
N HIS A 66 -14.55 -1.19 -16.40
CA HIS A 66 -14.74 -1.28 -14.96
C HIS A 66 -15.48 -0.05 -14.40
N PRO A 67 -16.75 0.19 -14.75
CA PRO A 67 -17.49 1.37 -14.27
C PRO A 67 -17.44 1.45 -12.74
N ASN A 68 -17.03 2.60 -12.17
CA ASN A 68 -16.82 2.78 -10.73
C ASN A 68 -15.99 1.64 -10.09
N ALA A 69 -14.88 1.27 -10.73
CA ALA A 69 -14.00 0.16 -10.33
C ALA A 69 -14.70 -1.20 -10.15
N THR A 70 -15.88 -1.41 -10.74
CA THR A 70 -16.58 -2.70 -10.65
C THR A 70 -15.78 -3.84 -11.25
N ASN A 71 -15.92 -5.05 -10.68
CA ASN A 71 -15.23 -6.27 -11.12
C ASN A 71 -13.68 -6.22 -11.06
N THR A 72 -13.09 -5.25 -10.36
CA THR A 72 -11.63 -5.19 -10.13
C THR A 72 -11.19 -6.09 -8.97
N HIS A 73 -12.07 -6.29 -7.98
CA HIS A 73 -11.88 -7.17 -6.82
C HIS A 73 -10.55 -6.98 -6.07
N PRO A 74 -10.17 -5.75 -5.67
CA PRO A 74 -8.92 -5.48 -4.96
C PRO A 74 -8.78 -6.29 -3.67
N GLU A 75 -9.88 -6.61 -2.99
CA GLU A 75 -9.95 -7.39 -1.75
C GLU A 75 -9.42 -8.83 -1.89
N THR A 76 -9.27 -9.31 -3.12
CA THR A 76 -8.81 -10.68 -3.39
C THR A 76 -7.31 -10.77 -3.68
N TYR A 77 -6.61 -9.64 -3.81
CA TYR A 77 -5.17 -9.61 -4.03
C TYR A 77 -4.39 -9.69 -2.71
N PRO A 78 -3.20 -10.33 -2.68
CA PRO A 78 -2.54 -11.01 -3.79
C PRO A 78 -3.24 -12.31 -4.20
N LYS A 79 -3.27 -12.62 -5.50
CA LYS A 79 -3.87 -13.86 -6.03
C LYS A 79 -3.17 -14.33 -7.29
N PHE A 80 -3.33 -15.62 -7.62
CA PHE A 80 -2.97 -16.08 -8.96
C PHE A 80 -3.80 -15.33 -9.98
N GLN A 81 -3.14 -14.60 -10.88
CA GLN A 81 -3.80 -13.87 -11.96
C GLN A 81 -3.50 -14.55 -13.28
N GLN A 82 -4.54 -15.02 -13.97
CA GLN A 82 -4.39 -15.83 -15.18
C GLN A 82 -3.68 -15.07 -16.29
N GLN A 83 -3.99 -13.79 -16.47
CA GLN A 83 -3.39 -12.89 -17.47
C GLN A 83 -1.89 -12.72 -17.28
N LEU A 84 -1.41 -12.84 -16.03
CA LEU A 84 0.00 -12.70 -15.66
C LEU A 84 0.72 -14.04 -15.47
N GLY A 85 -0.02 -15.16 -15.40
CA GLY A 85 0.53 -16.50 -15.20
C GLY A 85 1.24 -16.71 -13.86
N LYS A 86 1.00 -15.86 -12.86
CA LYS A 86 1.65 -15.89 -11.55
C LYS A 86 0.75 -15.33 -10.45
N VAL A 87 1.15 -15.55 -9.19
CA VAL A 87 0.59 -14.76 -8.08
C VAL A 87 1.04 -13.31 -8.24
N ALA A 88 0.08 -12.40 -8.28
CA ALA A 88 0.30 -10.99 -8.52
C ALA A 88 -0.36 -10.16 -7.42
N VAL A 89 0.18 -8.96 -7.21
CA VAL A 89 -0.47 -7.89 -6.43
C VAL A 89 -1.35 -7.02 -7.34
N LEU A 90 -2.21 -6.19 -6.73
CA LEU A 90 -3.15 -5.34 -7.48
C LEU A 90 -2.43 -4.42 -8.47
N SER A 91 -1.31 -3.81 -8.08
CA SER A 91 -0.54 -2.90 -8.94
C SER A 91 0.00 -3.56 -10.21
N GLU A 92 0.35 -4.85 -10.16
CA GLU A 92 0.78 -5.59 -11.34
C GLU A 92 -0.37 -5.81 -12.32
N MET A 93 -1.59 -6.06 -11.82
CA MET A 93 -2.77 -6.13 -12.68
C MET A 93 -3.15 -4.76 -13.26
N ILE A 94 -3.00 -3.68 -12.47
CA ILE A 94 -3.19 -2.32 -12.97
C ILE A 94 -2.23 -2.05 -14.13
N ASN A 95 -0.93 -2.37 -13.97
CA ASN A 95 0.04 -2.22 -15.06
C ASN A 95 -0.29 -3.11 -16.26
N TRP A 96 -0.75 -4.34 -16.06
CA TRP A 96 -1.23 -5.17 -17.16
C TRP A 96 -2.35 -4.47 -17.95
N CYS A 97 -3.30 -3.80 -17.28
CA CYS A 97 -4.35 -3.02 -17.93
C CYS A 97 -3.80 -1.78 -18.67
N ILE A 98 -2.76 -1.14 -18.14
CA ILE A 98 -2.09 0.01 -18.75
C ILE A 98 -1.33 -0.40 -20.02
N GLU A 99 -0.62 -1.52 -19.97
CA GLU A 99 0.20 -2.01 -21.07
C GLU A 99 -0.62 -2.63 -22.20
N ASN A 100 -1.68 -3.39 -21.86
CA ASN A 100 -2.40 -4.19 -22.84
C ASN A 100 -3.65 -3.45 -23.39
N PRO A 101 -4.69 -3.16 -22.59
CA PRO A 101 -5.81 -2.33 -23.02
C PRO A 101 -5.47 -0.88 -23.40
N LEU A 102 -4.62 -0.16 -22.65
CA LEU A 102 -4.32 1.27 -22.90
C LEU A 102 -3.11 1.47 -23.83
N GLU A 103 -2.35 0.40 -24.10
CA GLU A 103 -1.18 0.38 -24.99
C GLU A 103 -0.09 1.40 -24.63
N THR A 104 0.05 1.73 -23.36
CA THR A 104 1.03 2.70 -22.86
C THR A 104 2.04 2.09 -21.89
N GLU A 105 3.08 2.85 -21.54
CA GLU A 105 4.14 2.39 -20.65
C GLU A 105 3.63 2.15 -19.21
N PRO A 106 4.11 1.10 -18.53
CA PRO A 106 3.70 0.81 -17.16
C PRO A 106 4.15 1.89 -16.20
N LEU A 107 3.44 2.01 -15.08
CA LEU A 107 3.85 2.87 -13.97
C LEU A 107 4.88 2.15 -13.10
N ALA A 108 5.84 2.90 -12.57
CA ALA A 108 6.66 2.41 -11.46
C ALA A 108 5.76 2.09 -10.25
N LEU A 109 6.14 1.11 -9.44
CA LEU A 109 5.33 0.71 -8.29
C LEU A 109 5.20 1.82 -7.22
N ASP A 110 6.18 2.71 -7.15
CA ASP A 110 6.22 3.89 -6.28
C ASP A 110 5.73 5.17 -6.97
N ASP A 111 5.23 5.09 -8.22
CA ASP A 111 4.63 6.24 -8.89
C ASP A 111 3.38 6.71 -8.11
N PRO A 112 3.27 8.01 -7.78
CA PRO A 112 2.09 8.54 -7.10
C PRO A 112 0.76 8.25 -7.81
N ARG A 113 0.77 8.06 -9.14
CA ARG A 113 -0.41 7.65 -9.92
C ARG A 113 -0.84 6.21 -9.60
N MET A 114 0.11 5.30 -9.38
CA MET A 114 -0.19 3.92 -8.99
C MET A 114 -0.85 3.87 -7.61
N THR A 115 -0.33 4.66 -6.65
CA THR A 115 -0.96 4.82 -5.33
C THR A 115 -2.37 5.40 -5.45
N ALA A 116 -2.56 6.43 -6.27
CA ALA A 116 -3.87 7.05 -6.47
C ALA A 116 -4.89 6.08 -7.07
N LEU A 117 -4.52 5.31 -8.10
CA LEU A 117 -5.39 4.30 -8.71
C LEU A 117 -5.80 3.22 -7.68
N GLN A 118 -4.84 2.69 -6.91
CA GLN A 118 -5.15 1.72 -5.86
C GLN A 118 -6.06 2.30 -4.78
N ALA A 119 -5.84 3.56 -4.35
CA ALA A 119 -6.68 4.23 -3.38
C ALA A 119 -8.13 4.38 -3.90
N TYR A 120 -8.32 4.78 -5.16
CA TYR A 120 -9.65 4.88 -5.75
C TYR A 120 -10.33 3.51 -5.90
N ILE A 121 -9.63 2.52 -6.44
CA ILE A 121 -10.18 1.16 -6.64
C ILE A 121 -10.59 0.55 -5.29
N THR A 122 -9.72 0.62 -4.28
CA THR A 122 -10.03 0.08 -2.95
C THR A 122 -11.14 0.87 -2.26
N TRP A 123 -11.19 2.20 -2.44
CA TRP A 123 -12.27 3.03 -1.92
C TRP A 123 -13.62 2.60 -2.50
N GLU A 124 -13.77 2.52 -3.82
CA GLU A 124 -15.03 2.10 -4.46
C GLU A 124 -15.45 0.66 -4.09
N ARG A 125 -14.50 -0.18 -3.69
CA ARG A 125 -14.72 -1.59 -3.35
C ARG A 125 -14.70 -1.88 -1.85
N ARG A 126 -14.82 -0.83 -1.01
CA ARG A 126 -14.91 -0.96 0.45
C ARG A 126 -16.16 -1.73 0.90
N GLY A 127 -16.10 -2.30 2.10
CA GLY A 127 -17.20 -3.07 2.69
C GLY A 127 -17.27 -4.54 2.24
N VAL A 128 -16.32 -4.99 1.41
CA VAL A 128 -16.14 -6.41 1.08
C VAL A 128 -15.04 -7.00 1.98
N GLU A 129 -15.24 -8.23 2.44
CA GLU A 129 -14.26 -8.95 3.25
C GLU A 129 -12.96 -9.20 2.47
N LEU A 130 -11.81 -8.93 3.11
CA LEU A 130 -10.50 -9.21 2.56
C LEU A 130 -10.32 -10.73 2.41
N ALA A 131 -10.12 -11.21 1.18
CA ALA A 131 -10.03 -12.63 0.87
C ALA A 131 -8.89 -12.94 -0.12
N PRO A 132 -7.61 -12.76 0.28
CA PRO A 132 -6.47 -12.94 -0.61
C PRO A 132 -6.41 -14.36 -1.19
N GLY A 133 -6.03 -14.48 -2.46
CA GLY A 133 -5.93 -15.76 -3.17
C GLY A 133 -7.23 -16.26 -3.78
N LYS A 134 -8.38 -15.62 -3.47
CA LYS A 134 -9.67 -15.94 -4.08
C LYS A 134 -9.71 -15.46 -5.54
N HIS A 135 -10.23 -16.28 -6.43
CA HIS A 135 -10.48 -15.90 -7.82
C HIS A 135 -11.95 -15.51 -8.02
#